data_AF-A0A925R9E2-F1
#
_entry.id   AF-A0A925R9E2-F1
#
_cell.length_a   1.000
_cell.length_b   1.000
_cell.length_c   1.000
_cell.angle_alpha   90.00
_cell.angle_beta   90.00
_cell.angle_gamma   90.00
#
_symmetry.space_group_name_H-M   'P 1'
#
loop_
_entity.id
_entity.type
_entity.pdbx_description
1 polymer ?
#
loop_
_entity_poly.entity_id
_entity_poly.type
_entity_poly.pdbx_seq_one_letter_code
_entity_poly.pdbx_strand_id
1 'polypeptide(L)'
;MKLKNHSLALLTMFLLGTTSFLGGCATTGLDRSVNTSNSIRDVDKEIRKMIVQIDTTGTSLDTLVMPGQSNLKKSFGNYTDNLAKLDSEGKRVIKRLDEMKSQSKEYFGEWEKQGDAFTNPEIRVLSEQRRSKLADTYAQVPAAGSGVKGAYHAYLTNLKEIQKYLSNDLTPKG
;
A
#
# COMPACT_ATOMS: atom_id res chain seq x y z
N MET A 1 -2.32 -52.10 -60.11
CA MET A 1 -3.48 -52.41 -59.25
C MET A 1 -3.05 -52.25 -57.78
N LYS A 2 -3.63 -51.25 -57.10
CA LYS A 2 -3.80 -50.96 -55.65
C LYS A 2 -2.88 -51.58 -54.56
N LEU A 3 -2.24 -50.67 -53.79
CA LEU A 3 -2.21 -50.46 -52.32
C LEU A 3 -2.04 -51.64 -51.34
N LYS A 4 -1.05 -51.54 -50.42
CA LYS A 4 -1.30 -51.21 -48.99
C LYS A 4 -0.03 -50.91 -48.18
N ASN A 5 -0.24 -50.04 -47.20
CA ASN A 5 0.69 -49.34 -46.32
C ASN A 5 0.92 -50.04 -44.95
N HIS A 6 2.10 -49.76 -44.39
CA HIS A 6 2.45 -49.38 -43.00
C HIS A 6 2.32 -50.31 -41.77
N SER A 7 3.49 -50.42 -41.10
CA SER A 7 3.76 -50.17 -39.67
C SER A 7 3.65 -51.32 -38.65
N LEU A 8 4.48 -51.16 -37.59
CA LEU A 8 4.80 -52.00 -36.42
C LEU A 8 6.05 -52.89 -36.61
N ALA A 9 7.03 -52.95 -35.71
CA ALA A 9 7.30 -52.23 -34.47
C ALA A 9 8.74 -52.60 -34.05
N LEU A 10 9.63 -51.63 -33.89
CA LEU A 10 10.95 -51.86 -33.29
C LEU A 10 11.43 -50.58 -32.59
N LEU A 11 11.47 -50.63 -31.26
CA LEU A 11 12.48 -50.08 -30.33
C LEU A 11 11.82 -49.99 -28.95
N THR A 12 12.02 -50.92 -28.00
CA THR A 12 13.15 -50.95 -27.04
C THR A 12 13.71 -49.57 -26.69
N MET A 13 13.46 -49.04 -25.49
CA MET A 13 14.31 -49.24 -24.30
C MET A 13 14.15 -48.09 -23.27
N PHE A 14 13.98 -48.52 -22.01
CA PHE A 14 14.41 -47.91 -20.75
C PHE A 14 13.71 -46.69 -20.11
N LEU A 15 13.18 -46.99 -18.91
CA LEU A 15 12.88 -46.12 -17.77
C LEU A 15 14.09 -45.31 -17.29
N LEU A 16 13.84 -44.11 -16.77
CA LEU A 16 14.46 -43.40 -15.62
C LEU A 16 14.03 -41.93 -15.77
N GLY A 17 12.99 -41.44 -15.10
CA GLY A 17 13.02 -41.15 -13.68
C GLY A 17 13.43 -39.69 -13.45
N THR A 18 12.51 -38.74 -13.58
CA THR A 18 12.54 -37.47 -12.83
C THR A 18 11.10 -36.98 -12.62
N THR A 19 10.63 -37.18 -11.40
CA THR A 19 9.53 -36.45 -10.78
C THR A 19 9.86 -34.96 -10.73
N SER A 20 9.35 -34.17 -11.68
CA SER A 20 9.30 -32.72 -11.51
C SER A 20 8.01 -32.36 -10.79
N PHE A 21 7.95 -32.68 -9.49
CA PHE A 21 7.11 -31.91 -8.57
C PHE A 21 7.75 -30.53 -8.45
N LEU A 22 7.42 -29.62 -9.37
CA LEU A 22 7.55 -28.19 -9.11
C LEU A 22 6.41 -27.79 -8.18
N GLY A 23 6.50 -28.29 -6.95
CA GLY A 23 5.80 -27.76 -5.79
C GLY A 23 6.38 -26.39 -5.49
N GLY A 24 5.76 -25.38 -6.06
CA GLY A 24 6.03 -23.99 -5.76
C GLY A 24 4.94 -23.19 -6.43
N CYS A 25 3.91 -22.82 -5.67
CA CYS A 25 3.06 -21.68 -6.03
C CYS A 25 3.94 -20.42 -6.03
N ALA A 26 4.80 -20.29 -7.04
CA ALA A 26 5.38 -19.02 -7.39
C ALA A 26 4.19 -18.14 -7.80
N THR A 27 3.92 -17.10 -7.02
CA THR A 27 2.96 -16.06 -7.41
C THR A 27 3.22 -15.70 -8.86
N THR A 28 2.22 -15.84 -9.72
CA THR A 28 2.41 -15.66 -11.16
C THR A 28 2.68 -14.18 -11.47
N GLY A 29 3.18 -13.88 -12.67
CA GLY A 29 3.32 -12.48 -13.14
C GLY A 29 2.02 -11.67 -13.03
N LEU A 30 0.87 -12.34 -13.11
CA LEU A 30 -0.46 -11.76 -12.97
C LEU A 30 -0.79 -11.40 -11.51
N ASP A 31 -0.63 -12.34 -10.57
CA ASP A 31 -0.88 -12.12 -9.14
C ASP A 31 -0.04 -10.95 -8.60
N ARG A 32 1.18 -10.86 -9.09
CA ARG A 32 2.13 -9.78 -8.81
C ARG A 32 1.64 -8.41 -9.24
N SER A 33 1.16 -8.29 -10.47
CA SER A 33 0.60 -7.05 -11.00
C SER A 33 -0.65 -6.62 -10.23
N VAL A 34 -1.48 -7.59 -9.83
CA VAL A 34 -2.69 -7.36 -9.03
C VAL A 34 -2.33 -6.85 -7.63
N ASN A 35 -1.39 -7.50 -6.93
CA ASN A 35 -0.95 -7.07 -5.61
C ASN A 35 -0.34 -5.67 -5.61
N THR A 36 0.52 -5.39 -6.60
CA THR A 36 1.13 -4.07 -6.79
C THR A 36 0.04 -2.99 -6.98
N SER A 37 -0.92 -3.23 -7.87
CA SER A 37 -2.02 -2.29 -8.15
C SER A 37 -2.93 -2.10 -6.93
N ASN A 38 -3.20 -3.19 -6.19
CA ASN A 38 -4.00 -3.13 -4.97
C ASN A 38 -3.32 -2.29 -3.88
N SER A 39 -2.00 -2.43 -3.69
CA SER A 39 -1.28 -1.66 -2.68
C SER A 39 -1.34 -0.15 -2.94
N ILE A 40 -1.18 0.28 -4.19
CA ILE A 40 -1.32 1.69 -4.59
C ILE A 40 -2.76 2.18 -4.36
N ARG A 41 -3.75 1.37 -4.75
CA ARG A 41 -5.18 1.71 -4.57
C ARG A 41 -5.56 1.81 -3.09
N ASP A 42 -5.01 0.96 -2.24
CA ASP A 42 -5.25 1.02 -0.80
C ASP A 42 -4.65 2.29 -0.18
N VAL A 43 -3.44 2.69 -0.61
CA VAL A 43 -2.84 3.96 -0.19
C VAL A 43 -3.72 5.16 -0.61
N ASP A 44 -4.14 5.23 -1.88
CA ASP A 44 -5.04 6.30 -2.37
C ASP A 44 -6.35 6.35 -1.56
N LYS A 45 -6.96 5.19 -1.30
CA LYS A 45 -8.19 5.09 -0.51
C LYS A 45 -8.00 5.64 0.91
N GLU A 46 -6.94 5.26 1.61
CA GLU A 46 -6.68 5.75 2.96
C GLU A 46 -6.33 7.25 2.97
N ILE A 47 -5.60 7.75 1.96
CA ILE A 47 -5.32 9.19 1.83
C ILE A 47 -6.62 9.98 1.66
N ARG A 48 -7.55 9.52 0.80
CA ARG A 48 -8.85 10.20 0.62
C ARG A 48 -9.66 10.27 1.90
N LYS A 49 -9.68 9.19 2.69
CA LYS A 49 -10.35 9.19 4.00
C LYS A 49 -9.70 10.18 4.95
N MET A 50 -8.37 10.22 5.00
CA MET A 50 -7.64 11.17 5.83
C MET A 50 -7.96 12.62 5.45
N ILE A 51 -8.04 12.95 4.15
CA ILE A 51 -8.43 14.29 3.67
C ILE A 51 -9.83 14.67 4.17
N VAL A 52 -10.83 13.81 3.97
CA VAL A 52 -12.19 14.05 4.47
C VAL A 52 -12.22 14.24 5.98
N GLN A 53 -11.40 13.47 6.71
CA GLN A 53 -11.31 13.59 8.16
C GLN A 53 -10.59 14.86 8.61
N ILE A 54 -9.61 15.38 7.84
CA ILE A 54 -8.99 16.70 8.09
C ILE A 54 -10.06 17.79 8.03
N ASP A 55 -10.87 17.81 6.97
CA ASP A 55 -11.95 18.81 6.80
C ASP A 55 -13.00 18.71 7.92
N THR A 56 -13.37 17.48 8.28
CA THR A 56 -14.32 17.21 9.36
C THR A 56 -13.79 17.72 10.71
N THR A 57 -12.51 17.46 11.00
CA THR A 57 -11.86 17.93 12.23
C THR A 57 -11.75 19.45 12.25
N GLY A 58 -11.37 20.09 11.13
CA GLY A 58 -11.35 21.55 10.99
C GLY A 58 -12.72 22.19 11.23
N THR A 59 -13.76 21.65 10.60
CA THR A 59 -15.15 22.13 10.79
C THR A 59 -15.59 22.02 12.25
N SER A 60 -15.21 20.94 12.95
CA SER A 60 -15.53 20.79 14.37
C SER A 60 -14.73 21.75 15.26
N LEU A 61 -13.51 22.13 14.87
CA LEU A 61 -12.74 23.17 15.55
C LEU A 61 -13.39 24.56 15.34
N ASP A 62 -13.79 24.89 14.10
CA ASP A 62 -14.48 26.15 13.79
C ASP A 62 -15.77 26.29 14.60
N THR A 63 -16.53 25.20 14.73
CA THR A 63 -17.75 25.14 15.56
C THR A 63 -17.43 25.35 17.04
N LEU A 64 -16.33 24.79 17.53
CA LEU A 64 -15.91 24.90 18.93
C LEU A 64 -15.52 26.34 19.29
N VAL A 65 -14.82 27.04 18.39
CA VAL A 65 -14.36 28.43 18.64
C VAL A 65 -15.37 29.49 18.19
N MET A 66 -16.55 29.07 17.72
CA MET A 66 -17.59 29.99 17.27
C MET A 66 -18.10 30.86 18.43
N PRO A 67 -18.08 32.20 18.29
CA PRO A 67 -18.60 33.09 19.32
C PRO A 67 -20.07 32.81 19.66
N GLY A 68 -20.40 32.80 20.95
CA GLY A 68 -21.78 32.67 21.42
C GLY A 68 -22.39 31.27 21.24
N GLN A 69 -21.61 30.23 20.94
CA GLN A 69 -22.15 28.88 20.85
C GLN A 69 -22.66 28.40 22.22
N SER A 70 -23.81 27.72 22.21
CA SER A 70 -24.61 27.48 23.41
C SER A 70 -24.19 26.24 24.22
N ASN A 71 -23.31 25.37 23.68
CA ASN A 71 -22.95 24.11 24.32
C ASN A 71 -21.47 23.74 24.12
N LEU A 72 -20.60 24.44 24.85
CA LEU A 72 -19.14 24.29 24.76
C LEU A 72 -18.68 22.87 25.01
N LYS A 73 -19.25 22.21 26.03
CA LYS A 73 -18.90 20.85 26.38
C LYS A 73 -19.19 19.87 25.23
N LYS A 74 -20.33 20.01 24.56
CA LYS A 74 -20.69 19.16 23.41
C LYS A 74 -19.77 19.44 22.21
N SER A 75 -19.55 20.70 21.88
CA SER A 75 -18.67 21.09 20.77
C SER A 75 -17.22 20.61 20.98
N PHE A 76 -16.73 20.70 22.22
CA PHE A 76 -15.39 20.20 22.59
C PHE A 76 -15.30 18.68 22.48
N GLY A 77 -16.34 17.96 22.92
CA GLY A 77 -16.44 16.51 22.76
C GLY A 77 -16.40 16.09 21.29
N ASN A 78 -17.18 16.77 20.43
CA ASN A 78 -17.19 16.49 18.99
C ASN A 78 -15.81 16.72 18.34
N TYR A 79 -15.13 17.81 18.69
CA TYR A 79 -13.78 18.08 18.22
C TYR A 79 -12.78 17.00 18.69
N THR A 80 -12.86 16.61 19.97
CA THR A 80 -12.04 15.55 20.56
C THR A 80 -12.20 14.22 19.82
N ASP A 81 -13.43 13.83 19.53
CA ASP A 81 -13.73 12.58 18.82
C ASP A 81 -13.21 12.62 17.37
N ASN A 82 -13.38 13.75 16.68
CA ASN A 82 -12.87 13.92 15.31
C ASN A 82 -11.35 13.96 15.27
N LEU A 83 -10.69 14.56 16.26
CA LEU A 83 -9.24 14.54 16.40
C LEU A 83 -8.71 13.11 16.62
N ALA A 84 -9.39 12.30 17.43
CA ALA A 84 -9.04 10.90 17.63
C ALA A 84 -9.22 10.07 16.34
N LYS A 85 -10.30 10.31 15.59
CA LYS A 85 -10.52 9.69 14.27
C LYS A 85 -9.44 10.10 13.27
N LEU A 86 -9.06 11.37 13.24
CA LEU A 86 -7.98 11.87 12.38
C LEU A 86 -6.64 11.19 12.70
N ASP A 87 -6.29 11.03 13.98
CA ASP A 87 -5.12 10.26 14.43
C ASP A 87 -5.17 8.82 13.88
N SER A 88 -6.32 8.17 14.00
CA SER A 88 -6.56 6.81 13.49
C SER A 88 -6.37 6.69 11.96
N GLU A 89 -6.94 7.62 11.19
CA GLU A 89 -6.80 7.63 9.71
C GLU A 89 -5.35 7.89 9.29
N GLY A 90 -4.65 8.85 9.90
CA GLY A 90 -3.25 9.11 9.55
C GLY A 90 -2.32 7.95 9.89
N LYS A 91 -2.55 7.25 11.02
CA LYS A 91 -1.87 5.99 11.32
C LYS A 91 -2.09 4.92 10.26
N ARG A 92 -3.30 4.82 9.70
CA ARG A 92 -3.59 3.90 8.58
C ARG A 92 -2.79 4.26 7.33
N VAL A 93 -2.77 5.54 6.95
CA VAL A 93 -1.99 6.01 5.78
C VAL A 93 -0.50 5.68 5.96
N ILE A 94 0.08 6.02 7.11
CA ILE A 94 1.50 5.74 7.40
C ILE A 94 1.77 4.23 7.33
N LYS A 95 0.91 3.41 7.94
CA LYS A 95 1.04 1.95 7.89
C LYS A 95 1.01 1.42 6.46
N ARG A 96 0.08 1.90 5.62
CA ARG A 96 0.00 1.47 4.21
C ARG A 96 1.23 1.87 3.40
N LEU A 97 1.78 3.06 3.64
CA LEU A 97 3.03 3.48 3.01
C LEU A 97 4.21 2.60 3.42
N ASP A 98 4.30 2.24 4.70
CA ASP A 98 5.36 1.35 5.22
C ASP A 98 5.20 -0.08 4.68
N GLU A 99 3.98 -0.62 4.64
CA GLU A 99 3.66 -1.92 4.01
C GLU A 99 4.03 -1.93 2.53
N MET A 100 3.66 -0.88 1.79
CA MET A 100 3.99 -0.70 0.37
C MET A 100 5.51 -0.73 0.15
N LYS A 101 6.27 -0.01 0.97
CA LYS A 101 7.75 -0.01 0.93
C LYS A 101 8.35 -1.39 1.22
N SER A 102 7.79 -2.14 2.17
CA SER A 102 8.26 -3.48 2.49
C SER A 102 7.95 -4.47 1.36
N GLN A 103 6.72 -4.48 0.87
CA GLN A 103 6.24 -5.38 -0.18
C GLN A 103 6.99 -5.18 -1.50
N SER A 104 7.33 -3.94 -1.86
CA SER A 104 8.13 -3.68 -3.07
C SER A 104 9.53 -4.29 -2.99
N LYS A 105 10.21 -4.20 -1.85
CA LYS A 105 11.54 -4.78 -1.69
C LYS A 105 11.53 -6.29 -1.93
N GLU A 106 10.57 -6.99 -1.34
CA GLU A 106 10.39 -8.43 -1.55
C GLU A 106 10.03 -8.73 -3.01
N TYR A 107 9.05 -8.01 -3.55
CA TYR A 107 8.55 -8.19 -4.90
C TYR A 107 9.64 -8.05 -5.97
N PHE A 108 10.39 -6.95 -5.94
CA PHE A 108 11.42 -6.69 -6.95
C PHE A 108 12.66 -7.56 -6.77
N GLY A 109 12.94 -8.03 -5.54
CA GLY A 109 13.99 -9.02 -5.29
C GLY A 109 13.65 -10.42 -5.83
N GLU A 110 12.39 -10.86 -5.69
CA GLU A 110 11.95 -12.13 -6.30
C GLU A 110 11.89 -12.06 -7.83
N TRP A 111 11.53 -10.91 -8.39
CA TRP A 111 11.61 -10.72 -9.84
C TRP A 111 13.06 -10.81 -10.32
N GLU A 112 14.01 -10.13 -9.67
CA GLU A 112 15.44 -10.19 -10.02
C GLU A 112 15.96 -11.63 -10.08
N LYS A 113 15.71 -12.44 -9.05
CA LYS A 113 16.09 -13.87 -9.01
C LYS A 113 15.52 -14.68 -10.18
N GLN A 114 14.29 -14.39 -10.58
CA GLN A 114 13.66 -15.08 -11.72
C GLN A 114 14.18 -14.58 -13.05
N GLY A 115 14.55 -13.30 -13.13
CA GLY A 115 15.26 -12.72 -14.26
C GLY A 115 16.57 -13.45 -14.53
N ASP A 116 17.33 -13.77 -13.49
CA ASP A 116 18.59 -14.50 -13.60
C ASP A 116 18.44 -15.97 -14.03
N ALA A 117 17.24 -16.56 -13.87
CA ALA A 117 16.96 -17.91 -14.34
C ALA A 117 16.75 -18.00 -15.87
N PHE A 118 16.56 -16.88 -16.57
CA PHE A 118 16.43 -16.89 -18.02
C PHE A 118 17.77 -17.19 -18.70
N THR A 119 17.79 -18.19 -19.57
CA THR A 119 19.00 -18.56 -20.33
C THR A 119 19.24 -17.66 -21.55
N ASN A 120 18.20 -17.05 -22.11
CA ASN A 120 18.32 -16.13 -23.23
C ASN A 120 18.74 -14.72 -22.72
N PRO A 121 19.88 -14.17 -23.20
CA PRO A 121 20.39 -12.88 -22.72
C PRO A 121 19.48 -11.70 -23.07
N GLU A 122 18.80 -11.70 -24.22
CA GLU A 122 17.86 -10.65 -24.60
C GLU A 122 16.64 -10.63 -23.66
N ILE A 123 16.15 -11.81 -23.29
CA ILE A 123 15.03 -11.95 -22.35
C ILE A 123 15.42 -11.47 -20.94
N ARG A 124 16.66 -11.75 -20.49
CA ARG A 124 17.18 -11.20 -19.23
C ARG A 124 17.14 -9.67 -19.24
N VAL A 125 17.66 -9.04 -20.31
CA VAL A 125 17.67 -7.59 -20.48
C VAL A 125 16.24 -7.01 -20.46
N LEU A 126 15.31 -7.61 -21.22
CA LEU A 126 13.92 -7.16 -21.26
C LEU A 126 13.21 -7.29 -19.90
N SER A 127 13.46 -8.39 -19.18
CA SER A 127 12.92 -8.59 -17.83
C SER A 127 13.43 -7.52 -16.87
N GLU A 128 14.74 -7.23 -16.91
CA GLU A 128 15.36 -6.22 -16.05
C GLU A 128 14.85 -4.81 -16.35
N GLN A 129 14.76 -4.43 -17.62
CA GLN A 129 14.20 -3.14 -18.03
C GLN A 129 12.77 -2.95 -17.50
N ARG A 130 11.93 -3.98 -17.60
CA ARG A 130 10.55 -3.95 -17.10
C ARG A 130 10.51 -3.85 -15.57
N ARG A 131 11.35 -4.63 -14.89
CA ARG A 131 11.46 -4.62 -13.42
C ARG A 131 11.87 -3.24 -12.92
N SER A 132 12.95 -2.67 -13.47
CA SER A 132 13.47 -1.34 -13.10
C SER A 132 12.41 -0.26 -13.32
N LYS A 133 11.78 -0.22 -14.50
CA LYS A 133 10.75 0.79 -14.81
C LYS A 133 9.58 0.77 -13.82
N LEU A 134 9.14 -0.43 -13.43
CA LEU A 134 8.06 -0.57 -12.45
C LEU A 134 8.54 -0.20 -11.04
N ALA A 135 9.76 -0.59 -10.66
CA ALA A 135 10.35 -0.23 -9.38
C ALA A 135 10.46 1.28 -9.20
N ASP A 136 10.92 1.99 -10.23
CA ASP A 136 11.02 3.45 -10.23
C ASP A 136 9.65 4.10 -10.06
N THR A 137 8.66 3.64 -10.82
CA THR A 137 7.27 4.15 -10.73
C THR A 137 6.69 3.90 -9.33
N TYR A 138 6.91 2.70 -8.78
CA TYR A 138 6.36 2.32 -7.49
C TYR A 138 7.01 3.08 -6.33
N ALA A 139 8.31 3.37 -6.43
CA ALA A 139 9.08 4.09 -5.40
C ALA A 139 8.64 5.56 -5.22
N GLN A 140 7.98 6.15 -6.23
CA GLN A 140 7.50 7.54 -6.16
C GLN A 140 6.45 7.75 -5.04
N VAL A 141 5.58 6.78 -4.81
CA VAL A 141 4.50 6.88 -3.80
C VAL A 141 5.05 6.96 -2.36
N PRO A 142 5.87 6.01 -1.87
CA PRO A 142 6.43 6.11 -0.53
C PRO A 142 7.43 7.27 -0.37
N ALA A 143 8.12 7.68 -1.45
CA ALA A 143 8.96 8.87 -1.43
C ALA A 143 8.14 10.14 -1.15
N ALA A 144 7.03 10.34 -1.88
CA ALA A 144 6.10 11.43 -1.61
C ALA A 144 5.47 11.34 -0.20
N GLY A 145 5.15 10.12 0.25
CA GLY A 145 4.58 9.86 1.57
C GLY A 145 5.49 10.22 2.76
N SER A 146 6.81 10.23 2.57
CA SER A 146 7.76 10.58 3.64
C SER A 146 7.62 12.05 4.09
N GLY A 147 7.39 12.96 3.15
CA GLY A 147 7.08 14.37 3.46
C GLY A 147 5.74 14.51 4.18
N VAL A 148 4.73 13.75 3.76
CA VAL A 148 3.40 13.73 4.38
C VAL A 148 3.48 13.30 5.84
N LYS A 149 4.28 12.28 6.17
CA LYS A 149 4.42 11.78 7.55
C LYS A 149 4.90 12.87 8.52
N GLY A 150 5.91 13.65 8.14
CA GLY A 150 6.44 14.74 8.96
C GLY A 150 5.43 15.87 9.16
N ALA A 151 4.86 16.38 8.06
CA ALA A 151 3.87 17.44 8.09
C ALA A 151 2.61 17.04 8.88
N TYR A 152 2.15 15.80 8.71
CA TYR A 152 1.00 15.26 9.43
C TYR A 152 1.25 15.17 10.94
N HIS A 153 2.43 14.72 11.38
CA HIS A 153 2.75 14.68 12.81
C HIS A 153 2.75 16.08 13.43
N ALA A 154 3.37 17.05 12.77
CA ALA A 154 3.36 18.44 13.23
C ALA A 154 1.93 18.99 13.33
N TYR A 155 1.12 18.76 12.30
CA TYR A 155 -0.29 19.16 12.28
C TYR A 155 -1.09 18.53 13.43
N LEU A 156 -0.95 17.22 13.64
CA LEU A 156 -1.64 16.50 14.72
C LEU A 156 -1.22 16.99 16.11
N THR A 157 0.06 17.29 16.30
CA THR A 157 0.58 17.89 17.55
C THR A 157 -0.09 19.22 17.82
N ASN A 158 -0.12 20.13 16.84
CA ASN A 158 -0.74 21.44 16.99
C ASN A 158 -2.24 21.32 17.36
N LEU A 159 -2.97 20.41 16.72
CA LEU A 159 -4.38 20.17 17.06
C LEU A 159 -4.56 19.66 18.50
N LYS A 160 -3.67 18.77 18.97
CA LYS A 160 -3.69 18.29 20.37
C LYS A 160 -3.34 19.40 21.37
N GLU A 161 -2.45 20.32 21.01
CA GLU A 161 -2.16 21.50 21.82
C GLU A 161 -3.35 22.45 21.91
N ILE A 162 -4.04 22.70 20.79
CA ILE A 162 -5.29 23.47 20.75
C ILE A 162 -6.35 22.80 21.63
N GLN A 163 -6.53 21.48 21.50
CA GLN A 163 -7.43 20.71 22.36
C GLN A 163 -7.12 20.92 23.84
N LYS A 164 -5.83 20.83 24.22
CA LYS A 164 -5.39 21.02 25.60
C LYS A 164 -5.66 22.44 26.08
N TYR A 165 -5.36 23.45 25.26
CA TYR A 165 -5.62 24.84 25.57
C TYR A 165 -7.11 25.11 25.82
N LEU A 166 -7.97 24.69 24.89
CA LEU A 166 -9.43 24.88 24.98
C LEU A 166 -10.10 24.03 26.08
N SER A 167 -9.40 23.03 26.62
CA SER A 167 -9.92 22.23 27.73
C SER A 167 -9.98 23.03 29.05
N ASN A 168 -9.19 24.10 29.18
CA ASN A 168 -9.24 24.97 30.35
C ASN A 168 -10.61 25.66 30.45
N ASP A 169 -11.17 26.09 29.31
CA ASP A 169 -12.46 26.80 29.21
C ASP A 169 -13.65 25.93 29.66
N LEU A 170 -13.44 24.63 29.85
CA LEU A 170 -14.44 23.71 30.42
C LEU A 170 -14.42 23.69 31.96
N THR A 171 -13.46 24.35 32.59
CA THR A 171 -13.33 24.43 34.04
C THR A 171 -14.10 25.64 34.59
N PRO A 172 -14.54 25.62 35.87
CA PRO A 172 -15.24 26.75 36.47
C PRO A 172 -14.45 28.07 36.50
N LYS A 173 -13.14 28.04 36.22
CA LYS A 173 -12.25 29.21 36.24
C LYS A 173 -11.99 29.80 34.85
N GLY A 174 -12.38 29.09 33.78
CA GLY A 174 -11.87 29.35 32.44
C GLY A 174 -10.44 28.83 32.27
#